data_AF-A0A653VVJ4-F1
#
_entry.id   AF-A0A653VVJ4-F1
#
_cell.length_a   1.000
_cell.length_b   1.000
_cell.length_c   1.000
_cell.angle_alpha   90.00
_cell.angle_beta   90.00
_cell.angle_gamma   90.00
#
_symmetry.space_group_name_H-M   'P 1'
#
loop_
_entity.id
_entity.type
_entity.pdbx_description
1 polymer ?
#
loop_
_entity_poly.entity_id
_entity_poly.type
_entity_poly.pdbx_seq_one_letter_code
_entity_poly.pdbx_strand_id
1 'polypeptide(L)'
;MKKGIALAVSLFSSAAFADPTIFNMELGKTTESQLKSMYKAQHAGTNKYSNGNMYSLPTSAINFEGLQKVTAIFDTQGVLVAVLTTFPK
;
A
#
# COMPACT_ATOMS: atom_id res chain seq x y z
N MET A 1 12.05 -11.87 -43.88
CA MET A 1 10.83 -12.24 -43.12
C MET A 1 10.99 -12.15 -41.59
N LYS A 2 12.15 -12.50 -41.00
CA LYS A 2 12.31 -12.52 -39.52
C LYS A 2 12.42 -11.15 -38.84
N LYS A 3 12.89 -10.10 -39.53
CA LYS A 3 13.08 -8.74 -38.95
C LYS A 3 11.78 -7.96 -38.74
N GLY A 4 10.73 -8.23 -39.53
CA GLY A 4 9.42 -7.56 -39.39
C GLY A 4 8.62 -8.07 -38.19
N ILE A 5 8.83 -9.33 -37.79
CA ILE A 5 8.12 -9.96 -36.67
C ILE A 5 8.53 -9.34 -35.33
N ALA A 6 9.81 -8.99 -35.15
CA ALA A 6 10.31 -8.40 -33.90
C ALA A 6 9.69 -7.03 -33.59
N LEU A 7 9.48 -6.19 -34.60
CA LEU A 7 8.90 -4.85 -34.45
C LEU A 7 7.38 -4.90 -34.16
N ALA A 8 6.69 -5.92 -34.68
CA ALA A 8 5.27 -6.13 -34.40
C ALA A 8 5.02 -6.54 -32.94
N VAL A 9 5.93 -7.31 -32.32
CA VAL A 9 5.78 -7.77 -30.93
C VAL A 9 5.94 -6.63 -29.91
N SER A 10 6.79 -5.63 -30.19
CA SER A 10 6.97 -4.49 -29.27
C SER A 10 5.72 -3.62 -29.10
N LEU A 11 4.83 -3.59 -30.10
CA LEU A 11 3.59 -2.81 -30.06
C LEU A 11 2.51 -3.42 -29.15
N PHE A 12 2.68 -4.68 -28.71
CA PHE A 12 1.75 -5.34 -27.79
C PHE A 12 2.19 -5.28 -26.32
N SER A 13 3.22 -4.50 -26.00
CA SER A 13 3.63 -4.29 -24.62
C SER A 13 2.65 -3.35 -23.91
N SER A 14 1.80 -3.92 -23.05
CA SER A 14 0.93 -3.14 -22.16
C SER A 14 1.72 -2.72 -20.93
N ALA A 15 1.61 -1.46 -20.52
CA ALA A 15 2.16 -1.02 -19.24
C ALA A 15 1.41 -1.74 -18.10
N ALA A 16 2.11 -2.62 -17.40
CA ALA A 16 1.59 -3.22 -16.18
C ALA A 16 1.74 -2.21 -15.04
N PHE A 17 0.65 -1.50 -14.73
CA PHE A 17 0.55 -0.77 -13.47
C PHE A 17 0.24 -1.79 -12.39
N ALA A 18 1.29 -2.33 -11.76
CA ALA A 18 1.12 -3.17 -10.59
C ALA A 18 0.86 -2.24 -9.41
N ASP A 19 -0.36 -2.24 -8.89
CA ASP A 19 -0.69 -1.54 -7.65
C ASP A 19 -0.10 -2.36 -6.48
N PRO A 20 0.99 -1.89 -5.86
CA PRO A 20 1.69 -2.69 -4.86
C PRO A 20 0.78 -2.89 -3.65
N THR A 21 0.67 -4.15 -3.22
CA THR A 21 -0.11 -4.54 -2.06
C THR A 21 0.82 -4.85 -0.88
N ILE A 22 0.60 -4.18 0.25
CA ILE A 22 1.34 -4.35 1.49
C ILE A 22 0.34 -4.80 2.57
N PHE A 23 0.51 -6.01 3.10
CA PHE A 23 -0.39 -6.59 4.11
C PHE A 23 -1.87 -6.46 3.70
N ASN A 24 -2.22 -6.92 2.50
CA ASN A 24 -3.58 -6.83 1.94
C ASN A 24 -4.11 -5.39 1.74
N MET A 25 -3.25 -4.38 1.81
CA MET A 25 -3.59 -3.00 1.52
C MET A 25 -2.87 -2.54 0.25
N GLU A 26 -3.65 -2.17 -0.74
CA GLU A 26 -3.18 -1.67 -2.03
C GLU A 26 -2.92 -0.15 -1.98
N LEU A 27 -1.70 0.27 -2.31
CA LEU A 27 -1.35 1.69 -2.39
C LEU A 27 -2.15 2.39 -3.50
N GLY A 28 -2.62 3.60 -3.21
CA GLY A 28 -3.43 4.41 -4.10
C GLY A 28 -4.89 3.99 -4.21
N LYS A 29 -5.30 2.85 -3.63
CA LYS A 29 -6.68 2.35 -3.72
C LYS A 29 -7.35 2.05 -2.39
N THR A 30 -6.61 1.54 -1.41
CA THR A 30 -7.21 1.18 -0.12
C THR A 30 -7.70 2.42 0.61
N THR A 31 -8.97 2.41 1.02
CA THR A 31 -9.61 3.50 1.76
C THR A 31 -9.53 3.28 3.27
N GLU A 32 -9.73 4.35 4.04
CA GLU A 32 -9.80 4.25 5.51
C GLU A 32 -10.89 3.29 6.01
N SER A 33 -12.03 3.22 5.29
CA SER A 33 -13.11 2.30 5.64
C SER A 33 -12.72 0.84 5.42
N GLN A 34 -12.02 0.54 4.32
CA GLN A 34 -11.50 -0.80 4.05
C GLN A 34 -10.42 -1.18 5.06
N LEU A 35 -9.55 -0.26 5.45
CA LEU A 35 -8.58 -0.52 6.53
C LEU A 35 -9.29 -0.93 7.82
N LYS A 36 -10.32 -0.19 8.23
CA LYS A 36 -11.06 -0.42 9.48
C LYS A 36 -11.90 -1.70 9.44
N SER A 37 -12.27 -2.20 8.27
CA SER A 37 -12.96 -3.49 8.15
C SER A 37 -11.98 -4.67 8.23
N MET A 38 -10.74 -4.50 7.76
CA MET A 38 -9.70 -5.54 7.80
C MET A 38 -8.98 -5.61 9.15
N TYR A 39 -8.78 -4.46 9.80
CA TYR A 39 -7.97 -4.35 11.01
C TYR A 39 -8.69 -3.54 12.09
N LYS A 40 -8.43 -3.87 13.35
CA LYS A 40 -8.78 -3.02 14.52
C LYS A 40 -7.86 -1.80 14.59
N ALA A 41 -7.88 -0.99 13.54
CA ALA A 41 -7.02 0.17 13.35
C ALA A 41 -7.38 1.29 14.35
N GLN A 42 -6.36 1.92 14.93
CA GLN A 42 -6.52 3.02 15.89
C GLN A 42 -5.98 4.31 15.28
N HIS A 43 -6.76 5.39 15.34
CA HIS A 43 -6.31 6.68 14.82
C HIS A 43 -5.07 7.16 15.58
N ALA A 44 -4.00 7.47 14.85
CA ALA A 44 -2.69 7.81 15.36
C ALA A 44 -2.29 9.28 15.09
N GLY A 45 -3.21 10.08 14.54
CA GLY A 45 -3.00 11.50 14.23
C GLY A 45 -2.97 11.79 12.73
N THR A 46 -2.62 13.02 12.37
CA THR A 46 -2.51 13.47 10.97
C THR A 46 -1.06 13.49 10.54
N ASN A 47 -0.78 12.98 9.33
CA ASN A 47 0.56 12.95 8.79
C ASN A 47 1.01 14.34 8.31
N LYS A 48 2.25 14.74 8.66
CA LYS A 48 2.81 16.04 8.29
C LYS A 48 3.04 16.24 6.79
N TYR A 49 3.22 15.16 6.02
CA TYR A 49 3.60 15.22 4.61
C TYR A 49 2.40 15.09 3.68
N SER A 50 1.47 14.18 3.98
CA SER A 50 0.27 13.97 3.17
C SER A 50 -0.94 14.77 3.64
N ASN A 51 -0.90 15.34 4.86
CA ASN A 51 -2.04 15.94 5.56
C ASN A 51 -3.25 15.00 5.76
N GLY A 52 -3.10 13.70 5.50
CA GLY A 52 -4.13 12.71 5.72
C GLY A 52 -3.99 11.98 7.06
N ASN A 53 -4.96 11.15 7.38
CA ASN A 53 -5.00 10.42 8.65
C ASN A 53 -3.93 9.33 8.70
N MET A 54 -3.44 9.06 9.90
CA MET A 54 -2.58 7.92 10.21
C MET A 54 -3.32 6.97 11.13
N TYR A 55 -3.09 5.68 10.95
CA TYR A 55 -3.68 4.63 11.76
C TYR A 55 -2.63 3.63 12.19
N SER A 56 -2.58 3.32 13.48
CA SER A 56 -1.77 2.22 14.01
C SER A 56 -2.54 0.91 13.88
N LEU A 57 -1.86 -0.14 13.39
CA LEU A 57 -2.42 -1.47 13.22
C LEU A 57 -1.84 -2.42 14.28
N PRO A 58 -2.64 -3.36 14.82
CA PRO A 58 -2.12 -4.40 15.69
C PRO A 58 -1.21 -5.34 14.88
N THR A 59 0.06 -5.45 15.27
CA THR A 59 1.04 -6.32 14.60
C THR A 59 0.63 -7.78 14.61
N SER A 60 -0.09 -8.22 15.66
CA SER A 60 -0.63 -9.58 15.78
C SER A 60 -1.67 -9.95 14.72
N ALA A 61 -2.26 -8.97 14.03
CA ALA A 61 -3.19 -9.21 12.92
C ALA A 61 -2.47 -9.39 11.57
N ILE A 62 -1.15 -9.24 11.54
CA ILE A 62 -0.32 -9.33 10.34
C ILE A 62 0.62 -10.52 10.52
N ASN A 63 0.50 -11.52 9.66
CA ASN A 63 1.38 -12.70 9.68
C ASN A 63 2.75 -12.37 9.08
N PHE A 64 3.55 -11.59 9.80
CA PHE A 64 4.91 -11.22 9.41
C PHE A 64 5.78 -11.14 10.67
N GLU A 65 6.83 -11.96 10.70
CA GLU A 65 7.71 -12.10 11.86
C GLU A 65 8.49 -10.82 12.16
N GLY A 66 8.65 -10.49 13.45
CA GLY A 66 9.50 -9.39 13.90
C GLY A 66 8.86 -7.99 13.79
N LEU A 67 7.59 -7.86 13.36
CA LEU A 67 6.91 -6.57 13.36
C LEU A 67 6.68 -6.03 14.77
N GLN A 68 7.24 -4.86 15.06
CA GLN A 68 7.00 -4.13 16.31
C GLN A 68 5.93 -3.06 16.18
N LYS A 69 5.87 -2.38 15.03
CA LYS A 69 4.88 -1.33 14.74
C LYS A 69 4.49 -1.36 13.28
N VAL A 70 3.21 -1.07 13.01
CA VAL A 70 2.69 -0.83 11.67
C VAL A 70 1.78 0.40 11.71
N THR A 71 2.03 1.34 10.80
CA THR A 71 1.23 2.56 10.63
C THR A 71 0.82 2.70 9.17
N ALA A 72 -0.49 2.71 8.91
CA ALA A 72 -1.04 3.08 7.60
C ALA A 72 -1.23 4.60 7.54
N ILE A 73 -0.87 5.21 6.41
CA ILE A 73 -0.92 6.65 6.19
C ILE A 73 -1.74 6.93 4.94
N PHE A 74 -2.71 7.82 5.08
CA PHE A 74 -3.63 8.22 4.02
C PHE A 74 -3.29 9.64 3.55
N ASP A 75 -3.81 10.01 2.39
CA ASP A 75 -3.85 11.40 1.94
C ASP A 75 -5.15 12.10 2.34
N THR A 76 -5.33 13.33 1.87
CA THR A 76 -6.54 14.13 2.14
C THR A 76 -7.80 13.61 1.45
N GLN A 77 -7.66 12.72 0.47
CA GLN A 77 -8.78 12.05 -0.21
C GLN A 77 -9.14 10.72 0.48
N GLY A 78 -8.43 10.35 1.54
CA GLY A 78 -8.70 9.14 2.31
C GLY A 78 -8.23 7.86 1.61
N VAL A 79 -7.27 7.95 0.70
CA VAL A 79 -6.62 6.78 0.06
C VAL A 79 -5.23 6.53 0.62
N LEU A 80 -4.86 5.25 0.73
CA LEU A 80 -3.59 4.81 1.31
C LEU A 80 -2.42 5.24 0.43
N VAL A 81 -1.45 5.94 1.02
CA VAL A 81 -0.24 6.40 0.33
C VAL A 81 1.04 5.81 0.90
N ALA A 82 1.04 5.32 2.14
CA ALA A 82 2.19 4.64 2.72
C ALA A 82 1.81 3.67 3.84
N VAL A 83 2.68 2.68 4.06
CA VAL A 83 2.67 1.79 5.23
C VAL A 83 4.06 1.82 5.84
N LEU A 84 4.19 2.31 7.07
CA LEU A 84 5.45 2.37 7.80
C LEU A 84 5.50 1.20 8.78
N THR A 85 6.60 0.46 8.75
CA THR A 85 6.85 -0.65 9.66
C THR A 85 8.10 -0.40 10.49
N THR A 86 8.15 -0.98 11.69
CA THR A 86 9.35 -0.99 12.53
C THR A 86 9.66 -2.42 12.93
N PHE A 87 10.92 -2.78 12.77
CA PHE A 87 11.51 -4.07 13.16
C PHE A 87 12.47 -3.88 14.35
N PRO A 88 12.80 -4.94 15.09
CA PRO A 88 13.90 -4.91 16.04
C PRO A 88 15.20 -4.43 15.38
N LYS A 89 16.06 -3.81 16.17
CA LYS A 89 17.42 -3.41 15.76
C LYS A 89 18.32 -4.61 15.55
#